data_AF-A0A929HS33-F1
#
_entry.id   AF-A0A929HS33-F1
#
_cell.length_a   1.000
_cell.length_b   1.000
_cell.length_c   1.000
_cell.angle_alpha   90.00
_cell.angle_beta   90.00
_cell.angle_gamma   90.00
#
_symmetry.space_group_name_H-M   'P 1'
#
loop_
_entity.id
_entity.type
_entity.pdbx_description
1 polymer ?
#
loop_
_entity_poly.entity_id
_entity_poly.type
_entity_poly.pdbx_seq_one_letter_code
_entity_poly.pdbx_strand_id
1 'polypeptide(L)'
;CQLLSEQSITEFNYRYADDNKAQVFVGLQLDGSDARQVLFDSLDKAGYQWVDFTDNEMAKLHIRYMVGGHAPQLDNEQLYRFEFPERPGALLRFLTRMGQRWNISLFHYRNHGAAYGRVLVGVQVADNEKAELHGSLDELGYQYWQETDNPAYQLFLK
;
A
#
# COMPACT_ATOMS: atom_id res chain seq x y z
N CYS A 1 -5.48 3.73 7.83
CA CYS A 1 -6.48 3.25 6.83
C CYS A 1 -7.93 3.35 7.30
N GLN A 2 -8.29 3.03 8.55
CA GLN A 2 -9.69 3.10 9.01
C GLN A 2 -10.30 4.51 8.90
N LEU A 3 -9.52 5.56 9.17
CA LEU A 3 -9.96 6.96 8.99
C LEU A 3 -10.26 7.34 7.53
N LEU A 4 -9.74 6.57 6.57
CA LEU A 4 -9.96 6.78 5.13
C LEU A 4 -11.04 5.85 4.58
N SER A 5 -11.69 5.06 5.42
CA SER A 5 -12.56 3.96 4.98
C SER A 5 -13.84 4.42 4.27
N GLU A 6 -14.29 5.65 4.52
CA GLU A 6 -15.45 6.27 3.88
C GLU A 6 -15.11 6.90 2.52
N GLN A 7 -13.82 7.07 2.21
CA GLN A 7 -13.35 7.69 0.96
C GLN A 7 -12.92 6.61 -0.05
N SER A 8 -13.12 6.90 -1.34
CA SER A 8 -12.64 6.01 -2.39
C SER A 8 -11.13 6.19 -2.57
N ILE A 9 -10.37 5.20 -2.10
CA ILE A 9 -8.91 5.17 -2.26
C ILE A 9 -8.58 4.78 -3.70
N THR A 10 -7.98 5.71 -4.44
CA THR A 10 -7.54 5.49 -5.82
C THR A 10 -6.08 5.04 -5.89
N GLU A 11 -5.25 5.48 -4.93
CA GLU A 11 -3.85 5.06 -4.82
C GLU A 11 -3.45 4.90 -3.35
N PHE A 12 -2.62 3.91 -3.06
CA PHE A 12 -2.03 3.71 -1.74
C PHE A 12 -0.64 3.13 -1.93
N ASN A 13 0.38 3.97 -1.77
CA ASN A 13 1.76 3.61 -2.03
C ASN A 13 2.64 3.88 -0.81
N TYR A 14 3.49 2.91 -0.49
CA TYR A 14 4.40 2.94 0.64
C TYR A 14 5.63 2.08 0.32
N ARG A 15 6.80 2.57 0.70
CA ARG A 15 8.03 1.78 0.81
C ARG A 15 8.64 2.06 2.16
N TYR A 16 9.07 1.00 2.82
CA TYR A 16 9.91 1.10 3.98
C TYR A 16 11.20 1.86 3.65
N ALA A 17 11.49 2.89 4.44
CA ALA A 17 12.67 3.73 4.29
C ALA A 17 13.31 4.07 5.65
N ASP A 18 12.52 4.10 6.73
CA ASP A 18 12.95 4.46 8.08
C ASP A 18 12.11 3.66 9.10
N ASP A 19 12.74 3.19 10.17
CA ASP A 19 12.10 2.39 11.23
C ASP A 19 11.05 3.15 12.05
N ASN A 20 11.20 4.47 12.16
CA ASN A 20 10.38 5.31 13.03
C ASN A 20 9.32 6.10 12.27
N LYS A 21 9.51 6.30 10.96
CA LYS A 21 8.64 7.15 10.13
C LYS A 21 8.30 6.49 8.80
N ALA A 22 7.09 5.92 8.75
CA ALA A 22 6.48 5.50 7.50
C ALA A 22 5.90 6.70 6.73
N GLN A 23 6.34 6.91 5.49
CA GLN A 23 5.75 7.88 4.57
C GLN A 23 4.80 7.17 3.62
N VAL A 24 3.53 7.54 3.65
CA VAL A 24 2.49 6.92 2.81
C VAL A 24 1.97 7.97 1.83
N PHE A 25 2.00 7.62 0.55
CA PHE A 25 1.38 8.40 -0.52
C PHE A 25 -0.02 7.84 -0.79
N VAL A 26 -1.05 8.68 -0.65
CA VAL A 26 -2.45 8.27 -0.80
C VAL A 26 -3.14 9.14 -1.84
N GLY A 27 -3.76 8.51 -2.82
CA GLY A 27 -4.72 9.13 -3.72
C GLY A 27 -6.14 8.86 -3.24
N LEU A 28 -6.93 9.91 -3.09
CA LEU A 28 -8.34 9.84 -2.66
C LEU A 28 -9.22 10.53 -3.70
N GLN A 29 -10.34 9.90 -4.02
CA GLN A 29 -11.45 10.56 -4.68
C GLN A 29 -12.41 11.05 -3.60
N LEU A 30 -12.65 12.37 -3.60
CA LEU A 30 -13.50 13.06 -2.64
C LEU A 30 -14.74 13.57 -3.36
N ASP A 31 -15.91 13.35 -2.77
CA ASP A 31 -17.19 13.81 -3.31
C ASP A 31 -17.70 15.02 -2.51
N GLY A 32 -17.95 16.15 -3.19
CA GLY A 32 -18.46 17.38 -2.59
C GLY A 32 -17.40 18.43 -2.24
N SER A 33 -17.83 19.69 -2.11
CA SER A 33 -16.93 20.83 -1.90
C SER A 33 -16.18 20.79 -0.56
N ASP A 34 -16.82 20.22 0.47
CA ASP A 34 -16.33 20.32 1.85
C ASP A 34 -15.56 19.06 2.30
N ALA A 35 -15.60 17.99 1.51
CA ALA A 35 -15.02 16.70 1.85
C ALA A 35 -13.50 16.78 2.12
N ARG A 36 -12.79 17.67 1.40
CA ARG A 36 -11.35 17.91 1.61
C ARG A 36 -11.07 18.46 3.01
N GLN A 37 -11.84 19.45 3.45
CA GLN A 37 -11.64 20.05 4.78
C GLN A 37 -12.01 19.08 5.90
N VAL A 38 -13.11 18.35 5.75
CA VAL A 38 -13.53 17.31 6.70
C VAL A 38 -12.44 16.24 6.88
N LEU A 39 -11.80 15.82 5.77
CA LEU A 39 -10.68 14.89 5.83
C LEU A 39 -9.50 15.48 6.60
N PHE A 40 -9.09 16.72 6.32
CA PHE A 40 -7.96 17.35 7.00
C PHE A 40 -8.19 17.48 8.50
N ASP A 41 -9.38 17.94 8.90
CA ASP A 41 -9.76 18.03 10.31
C ASP A 41 -9.71 16.65 11.00
N SER A 42 -10.08 15.58 10.27
CA SER A 42 -10.02 14.22 10.79
C SER A 42 -8.59 13.72 10.97
N LEU A 43 -7.68 14.06 10.05
CA LEU A 43 -6.26 13.71 10.12
C LEU A 43 -5.57 14.46 11.27
N ASP A 44 -5.87 15.74 11.43
CA ASP A 44 -5.36 16.58 12.52
C ASP A 44 -5.84 16.07 13.88
N LYS A 45 -7.15 15.78 14.02
CA LYS A 45 -7.71 15.20 15.25
C LYS A 45 -7.08 13.86 15.62
N ALA A 46 -6.69 13.07 14.62
CA ALA A 46 -6.02 11.79 14.81
C ALA A 46 -4.49 11.94 15.01
N GLY A 47 -3.93 13.14 14.91
CA GLY A 47 -2.51 13.42 15.12
C GLY A 47 -1.60 13.00 13.97
N TYR A 48 -2.14 12.80 12.77
CA TYR A 48 -1.31 12.48 11.59
C TYR A 48 -0.61 13.73 11.05
N GLN A 49 0.65 13.57 10.67
CA GLN A 49 1.33 14.56 9.84
C GLN A 49 0.97 14.31 8.38
N TRP A 50 0.49 15.34 7.68
CA TRP A 50 0.08 15.24 6.28
C TRP A 50 0.53 16.46 5.49
N VAL A 51 0.63 16.27 4.18
CA VAL A 51 0.89 17.32 3.20
C VAL A 51 -0.08 17.11 2.05
N ASP A 52 -0.77 18.18 1.65
CA ASP A 52 -1.73 18.13 0.56
C ASP A 52 -1.05 18.43 -0.78
N PHE A 53 -1.16 17.47 -1.69
CA PHE A 53 -0.58 17.53 -3.03
C PHE A 53 -1.60 17.80 -4.15
N THR A 54 -2.83 18.19 -3.82
CA THR A 54 -3.91 18.43 -4.80
C THR A 54 -3.46 19.38 -5.93
N ASP A 55 -2.73 20.44 -5.57
CA ASP A 55 -2.25 21.48 -6.49
C ASP A 55 -0.76 21.32 -6.84
N ASN A 56 -0.15 20.19 -6.50
CA ASN A 56 1.26 19.91 -6.77
C ASN A 56 1.41 19.05 -8.04
N GLU A 57 1.75 19.70 -9.16
CA GLU A 57 1.92 19.03 -10.45
C GLU A 57 3.05 18.00 -10.45
N MET A 58 4.16 18.27 -9.76
CA MET A 58 5.27 17.33 -9.67
C MET A 58 4.85 16.03 -8.95
N ALA A 59 4.04 16.15 -7.90
CA ALA A 59 3.46 14.99 -7.22
C ALA A 59 2.48 14.22 -8.11
N LYS A 60 1.57 14.93 -8.79
CA LYS A 60 0.51 14.34 -9.64
C LYS A 60 1.03 13.72 -10.94
N LEU A 61 2.09 14.27 -11.53
CA LEU A 61 2.60 13.82 -12.83
C LEU A 61 3.76 12.84 -12.69
N HIS A 62 4.58 12.96 -11.65
CA HIS A 62 5.80 12.17 -11.52
C HIS A 62 5.83 11.32 -10.26
N ILE A 63 5.78 11.92 -9.07
CA ILE A 63 6.08 11.19 -7.82
C ILE A 63 5.13 10.03 -7.58
N ARG A 64 3.85 10.15 -7.92
CA ARG A 64 2.88 9.05 -7.77
C ARG A 64 3.27 7.76 -8.48
N TYR A 65 4.12 7.82 -9.51
CA TYR A 65 4.64 6.67 -10.26
C TYR A 65 6.02 6.20 -9.78
N MET A 66 6.67 6.99 -8.93
CA MET A 66 8.05 6.76 -8.46
C MET A 66 8.12 6.36 -6.98
N VAL A 67 7.00 6.42 -6.26
CA VAL A 67 6.91 5.93 -4.87
C VAL A 67 7.12 4.42 -4.87
N GLY A 68 8.24 3.98 -4.31
CA GLY A 68 8.78 2.64 -4.45
C GLY A 68 10.23 2.67 -4.00
N GLY A 69 11.18 2.84 -4.92
CA GLY A 69 12.59 2.98 -4.56
C GLY A 69 13.20 1.74 -3.87
N HIS A 70 14.51 1.82 -3.62
CA HIS A 70 15.27 0.75 -2.99
C HIS A 70 15.17 0.80 -1.46
N ALA A 71 15.27 -0.35 -0.82
CA ALA A 71 15.32 -0.47 0.64
C ALA A 71 16.51 -1.37 1.03
N PRO A 72 17.76 -0.90 0.88
CA PRO A 72 18.95 -1.74 1.01
C PRO A 72 19.18 -2.30 2.42
N GLN A 73 18.58 -1.68 3.44
CA GLN A 73 18.63 -2.13 4.84
C GLN A 73 17.61 -3.23 5.15
N LEU A 74 16.75 -3.59 4.19
CA LEU A 74 15.63 -4.49 4.40
C LEU A 74 16.04 -5.94 4.09
N ASP A 75 16.16 -6.75 5.13
CA ASP A 75 16.41 -8.18 4.99
C ASP A 75 15.11 -8.98 4.88
N ASN A 76 15.21 -10.16 4.25
CA ASN A 76 14.17 -11.19 4.18
C ASN A 76 12.81 -10.72 3.62
N GLU A 77 12.83 -9.77 2.68
CA GLU A 77 11.63 -9.36 1.97
C GLU A 77 11.18 -10.45 0.97
N GLN A 78 9.89 -10.78 1.03
CA GLN A 78 9.19 -11.56 0.02
C GLN A 78 8.19 -10.65 -0.69
N LEU A 79 8.20 -10.71 -2.03
CA LEU A 79 7.36 -9.86 -2.87
C LEU A 79 6.23 -10.69 -3.47
N TYR A 80 5.01 -10.15 -3.39
CA TYR A 80 3.81 -10.78 -3.92
C TYR A 80 2.97 -9.76 -4.68
N ARG A 81 2.43 -10.18 -5.82
CA ARG A 81 1.42 -9.42 -6.57
C ARG A 81 0.05 -10.05 -6.32
N PHE A 82 -0.96 -9.23 -6.08
CA PHE A 82 -2.34 -9.63 -5.83
C PHE A 82 -3.29 -9.01 -6.84
N GLU A 83 -4.37 -9.73 -7.14
CA GLU A 83 -5.54 -9.20 -7.83
C GLU A 83 -6.75 -9.19 -6.89
N PHE A 84 -7.24 -7.98 -6.62
CA PHE A 84 -8.41 -7.74 -5.78
C PHE A 84 -9.66 -7.64 -6.64
N PRO A 85 -10.75 -8.33 -6.27
CA PRO A 85 -12.05 -8.02 -6.84
C PRO A 85 -12.43 -6.59 -6.45
N GLU A 86 -13.04 -5.85 -7.37
CA GLU A 86 -13.52 -4.48 -7.15
C GLU A 86 -14.68 -4.48 -6.12
N ARG A 87 -14.34 -4.59 -4.84
CA ARG A 87 -15.27 -4.55 -3.71
C ARG A 87 -14.77 -3.53 -2.69
N PRO A 88 -15.64 -2.61 -2.24
CA PRO A 88 -15.30 -1.68 -1.16
C PRO A 88 -14.70 -2.42 0.06
N GLY A 89 -13.65 -1.84 0.62
CA GLY A 89 -12.99 -2.36 1.83
C GLY A 89 -12.09 -3.59 1.64
N ALA A 90 -11.91 -4.12 0.43
CA ALA A 90 -11.02 -5.27 0.20
C ALA A 90 -9.55 -4.98 0.58
N LEU A 91 -9.09 -3.77 0.24
CA LEU A 91 -7.77 -3.25 0.63
C LEU A 91 -7.59 -3.21 2.16
N LEU A 92 -8.58 -2.65 2.87
CA LEU A 92 -8.50 -2.55 4.32
C LEU A 92 -8.47 -3.94 4.99
N ARG A 93 -9.32 -4.87 4.54
CA ARG A 93 -9.30 -6.25 5.05
C ARG A 93 -7.94 -6.92 4.86
N PHE A 94 -7.32 -6.71 3.70
CA PHE A 94 -5.98 -7.24 3.42
C PHE A 94 -4.95 -6.67 4.40
N LEU A 95 -4.89 -5.35 4.52
CA LEU A 95 -3.95 -4.66 5.41
C LEU A 95 -4.16 -5.09 6.88
N THR A 96 -5.40 -5.23 7.31
CA THR A 96 -5.71 -5.67 8.69
C THR A 96 -5.27 -7.10 8.96
N ARG A 97 -5.44 -8.04 8.01
CA ARG A 97 -4.99 -9.43 8.22
C ARG A 97 -3.48 -9.57 8.17
N MET A 98 -2.83 -8.96 7.18
CA MET A 98 -1.39 -9.10 6.97
C MET A 98 -0.57 -8.28 7.97
N GLY A 99 -0.93 -7.01 8.15
CA GLY A 99 -0.17 -6.06 8.97
C GLY A 99 -0.26 -6.31 10.48
N GLN A 100 -1.11 -7.23 10.94
CA GLN A 100 -1.13 -7.65 12.35
C GLN A 100 0.05 -8.54 12.72
N ARG A 101 0.64 -9.23 11.74
CA ARG A 101 1.59 -10.31 11.99
C ARG A 101 2.93 -10.09 11.32
N TRP A 102 2.92 -9.59 10.09
CA TRP A 102 4.14 -9.35 9.33
C TRP A 102 4.30 -7.88 9.03
N ASN A 103 5.56 -7.43 9.03
CA ASN A 103 5.89 -6.09 8.60
C ASN A 103 5.70 -5.97 7.09
N ILE A 104 4.77 -5.10 6.67
CA ILE A 104 4.61 -4.75 5.27
C ILE A 104 5.69 -3.72 4.95
N SER A 105 6.63 -4.07 4.09
CA SER A 105 7.78 -3.25 3.69
C SER A 105 7.60 -2.56 2.34
N LEU A 106 6.66 -3.01 1.53
CA LEU A 106 6.22 -2.35 0.32
C LEU A 106 4.72 -2.54 0.18
N PHE A 107 4.04 -1.48 -0.22
CA PHE A 107 2.65 -1.57 -0.63
C PHE A 107 2.44 -0.63 -1.80
N HIS A 108 2.04 -1.15 -2.95
CA HIS A 108 1.78 -0.35 -4.13
C HIS A 108 0.43 -0.76 -4.72
N TYR A 109 -0.60 0.05 -4.45
CA TYR A 109 -1.96 -0.14 -4.91
C TYR A 109 -2.39 1.03 -5.78
N ARG A 110 -2.98 0.70 -6.93
CA ARG A 110 -3.59 1.69 -7.81
C ARG A 110 -4.86 1.14 -8.42
N ASN A 111 -5.96 1.84 -8.23
CA ASN A 111 -7.22 1.55 -8.90
C ASN A 111 -7.21 2.22 -10.29
N HIS A 112 -7.16 1.42 -11.35
CA HIS A 112 -7.13 1.90 -12.74
C HIS A 112 -8.51 1.85 -13.42
N GLY A 113 -9.61 1.68 -12.67
CA GLY A 113 -10.95 1.51 -13.25
C GLY A 113 -11.08 0.26 -14.12
N ALA A 114 -10.15 -0.69 -13.98
CA ALA A 114 -10.25 -2.03 -14.53
C ALA A 114 -11.08 -2.89 -13.57
N ALA A 115 -11.64 -4.00 -14.06
CA ALA A 115 -12.45 -4.92 -13.25
C ALA A 115 -11.73 -5.52 -12.01
N TYR A 116 -10.42 -5.29 -11.87
CA TYR A 116 -9.59 -5.76 -10.77
C TYR A 116 -8.59 -4.68 -10.32
N GLY A 117 -8.49 -4.49 -9.00
CA GLY A 117 -7.42 -3.70 -8.39
C GLY A 117 -6.15 -4.54 -8.29
N ARG A 118 -5.01 -4.01 -8.73
CA ARG A 118 -3.71 -4.70 -8.62
C ARG A 118 -2.91 -4.11 -7.47
N VAL A 119 -2.33 -4.99 -6.66
CA VAL A 119 -1.45 -4.60 -5.56
C VAL A 119 -0.14 -5.37 -5.69
N LEU A 120 0.96 -4.67 -5.49
CA LEU A 120 2.25 -5.27 -5.18
C LEU A 120 2.54 -5.07 -3.70
N VAL A 121 2.93 -6.12 -3.00
CA VAL A 121 3.20 -6.12 -1.56
C VAL A 121 4.55 -6.74 -1.29
N GLY A 122 5.39 -6.04 -0.53
CA GLY A 122 6.58 -6.57 0.11
C GLY A 122 6.29 -6.87 1.57
N VAL A 123 6.69 -8.04 2.03
CA VAL A 123 6.50 -8.50 3.39
C VAL A 123 7.84 -8.98 3.93
N GLN A 124 8.29 -8.45 5.05
CA GLN A 124 9.42 -9.03 5.77
C GLN A 124 8.94 -10.25 6.56
N VAL A 125 9.55 -11.39 6.27
CA VAL A 125 9.18 -12.67 6.89
C VAL A 125 10.43 -13.47 7.17
N ALA A 126 10.60 -13.95 8.40
CA ALA A 126 11.71 -14.81 8.74
C ALA A 126 11.60 -16.16 7.99
N ASP A 127 12.72 -16.81 7.71
CA ASP A 127 12.74 -18.05 6.92
C ASP A 127 11.83 -19.16 7.50
N ASN A 128 11.74 -19.24 8.82
CA ASN A 128 10.89 -20.20 9.54
C ASN A 128 9.39 -19.85 9.51
N GLU A 129 9.01 -18.64 9.09
CA GLU A 129 7.61 -18.17 9.04
C GLU A 129 7.03 -18.19 7.62
N LYS A 130 7.85 -18.47 6.59
CA LYS A 130 7.42 -18.45 5.18
C LYS A 130 6.25 -19.40 4.89
N ALA A 131 6.24 -20.59 5.48
CA ALA A 131 5.16 -21.55 5.30
C ALA A 131 3.83 -21.04 5.87
N GLU A 132 3.90 -20.33 6.99
CA GLU A 132 2.73 -19.77 7.67
C GLU A 132 2.19 -18.53 6.95
N LEU A 133 3.09 -17.71 6.40
CA LEU A 133 2.72 -16.63 5.49
C LEU A 133 1.92 -17.16 4.31
N HIS A 134 2.42 -18.20 3.63
CA HIS A 134 1.70 -18.80 2.50
C HIS A 134 0.33 -19.34 2.90
N GLY A 135 0.20 -20.05 4.02
CA GLY A 135 -1.11 -20.49 4.51
C GLY A 135 -2.08 -19.33 4.77
N SER A 136 -1.57 -18.22 5.34
CA SER A 136 -2.40 -17.02 5.54
C SER A 136 -2.79 -16.32 4.24
N LEU A 137 -1.92 -16.34 3.22
CA LEU A 137 -2.24 -15.82 1.90
C LEU A 137 -3.32 -16.66 1.20
N ASP A 138 -3.26 -17.98 1.31
CA ASP A 138 -4.28 -18.88 0.77
C ASP A 138 -5.65 -18.64 1.44
N GLU A 139 -5.67 -18.41 2.76
CA GLU A 139 -6.90 -18.09 3.50
C GLU A 139 -7.54 -16.74 3.12
N LEU A 140 -6.77 -15.80 2.54
CA LEU A 140 -7.34 -14.54 2.04
C LEU A 140 -8.25 -14.77 0.83
N GLY A 141 -8.05 -15.85 0.08
CA GLY A 141 -8.86 -16.22 -1.08
C GLY A 141 -8.71 -15.27 -2.27
N TYR A 142 -7.62 -14.50 -2.34
CA TYR A 142 -7.29 -13.67 -3.50
C TYR A 142 -6.31 -14.38 -4.42
N GLN A 143 -6.36 -14.08 -5.72
CA GLN A 143 -5.32 -14.55 -6.62
C GLN A 143 -4.04 -13.77 -6.36
N TYR A 144 -2.93 -14.50 -6.25
CA TYR A 144 -1.62 -13.91 -6.02
C TYR A 144 -0.50 -14.68 -6.72
N TRP A 145 0.63 -14.00 -6.90
CA TRP A 145 1.85 -14.54 -7.50
C TRP A 145 3.04 -14.10 -6.66
N GLN A 146 3.99 -15.00 -6.44
CA GLN A 146 5.27 -14.64 -5.87
C GLN A 146 6.13 -13.96 -6.95
N GLU A 147 6.69 -12.81 -6.62
CA GLU A 147 7.49 -11.97 -7.51
C GLU A 147 8.89 -11.72 -6.92
N THR A 148 9.26 -12.40 -5.81
CA THR A 148 10.56 -12.22 -5.13
C THR A 148 11.75 -12.40 -6.07
N ASP A 149 11.69 -13.36 -7.00
CA ASP A 149 12.78 -13.63 -7.94
C ASP A 149 12.66 -12.85 -9.27
N ASN A 150 11.70 -11.92 -9.36
CA ASN A 150 11.47 -11.14 -10.57
C ASN A 150 12.65 -10.18 -10.82
N PRO A 151 13.29 -10.21 -12.01
CA PRO A 151 14.41 -9.33 -12.33
C PRO A 151 14.10 -7.83 -12.17
N ALA A 152 12.86 -7.41 -12.42
CA ALA A 152 12.45 -6.01 -12.24
C ALA A 152 12.51 -5.59 -10.77
N TYR A 153 12.09 -6.46 -9.85
CA TYR A 153 12.20 -6.20 -8.42
C TYR A 153 13.67 -6.11 -7.98
N GLN A 154 14.48 -7.08 -8.40
CA GLN A 154 15.90 -7.13 -8.03
C GLN A 154 16.69 -5.92 -8.52
N LEU A 155 16.34 -5.36 -9.68
CA LEU A 155 17.06 -4.22 -10.28
C LEU A 155 16.63 -2.85 -9.75
N PHE A 156 15.35 -2.68 -9.39
CA PHE A 156 14.78 -1.34 -9.17
C PHE A 156 14.19 -1.11 -7.77
N LEU A 157 14.05 -2.17 -6.95
CA LEU A 157 13.38 -2.09 -5.66
C LEU A 157 14.17 -2.72 -4.51
N LYS A 158 15.10 -3.64 -4.78
CA LYS A 158 15.92 -4.28 -3.75
C LYS A 158 17.13 -3.42 -3.38
#